data_AF-L8X4M5-F1
#
_entry.id   AF-L8X4M5-F1
#
_cell.length_a   1.000
_cell.length_b   1.000
_cell.length_c   1.000
_cell.angle_alpha   90.00
_cell.angle_beta   90.00
_cell.angle_gamma   90.00
#
_symmetry.space_group_name_H-M   'P 1'
#
loop_
_entity.id
_entity.type
_entity.pdbx_description
1 polymer ?
#
loop_
_entity_poly.entity_id
_entity_poly.type
_entity_poly.pdbx_seq_one_letter_code
_entity_poly.pdbx_strand_id
1 'polypeptide(L)'
;MTFPAVGYTYEKNPEIHNDFHRVELQTALMGAGRVFGAFIDIEGVERLAGIAIWYGPGKQFLDENDPEQLVYWTHFSNKLDPETRQWWKEVMLPRYSQLTLDGLGEGVKKGLFHLQVLGVHPNFHRRGVGRALIDYMLPQIDAQGIASCVETANEANVSYRPSLPSE
;
A
#
# COMPACT_ATOMS: atom_id res chain seq x y z
N MET A 1 3.44 30.06 -4.03
CA MET A 1 3.17 29.66 -2.64
C MET A 1 3.74 28.26 -2.48
N THR A 2 4.84 28.10 -1.75
CA THR A 2 5.45 26.79 -1.50
C THR A 2 4.68 26.09 -0.39
N PHE A 3 3.88 25.09 -0.75
CA PHE A 3 3.25 24.21 0.24
C PHE A 3 4.36 23.52 1.05
N PRO A 4 4.34 23.59 2.39
CA PRO A 4 5.36 22.93 3.19
C PRO A 4 5.37 21.42 2.91
N ALA A 5 6.57 20.84 2.90
CA ALA A 5 6.77 19.39 2.76
C ALA A 5 6.13 18.59 3.92
N VAL A 6 5.75 19.27 5.01
CA VAL A 6 4.89 18.77 6.08
C VAL A 6 3.45 19.06 5.66
N GLY A 7 2.85 18.11 4.95
CA GLY A 7 1.57 18.29 4.27
C GLY A 7 0.39 18.53 5.23
N TYR A 8 -0.66 19.12 4.67
CA TYR A 8 -2.01 18.96 5.18
C TYR A 8 -2.39 17.49 5.02
N THR A 9 -1.96 16.65 5.96
CA THR A 9 -2.26 15.23 5.93
C THR A 9 -3.60 14.99 6.62
N TYR A 10 -4.42 14.13 6.03
CA TYR A 10 -5.62 13.62 6.70
C TYR A 10 -5.29 12.63 7.81
N GLU A 11 -4.02 12.32 8.06
CA GLU A 11 -3.55 11.33 9.04
C GLU A 11 -4.00 11.65 10.48
N LYS A 12 -4.26 12.94 10.79
CA LYS A 12 -4.81 13.35 12.09
C LYS A 12 -6.33 13.21 12.18
N ASN A 13 -7.00 12.99 11.06
CA ASN A 13 -8.43 12.70 11.01
C ASN A 13 -8.65 11.19 10.82
N PRO A 14 -8.99 10.44 11.90
CA PRO A 14 -9.10 8.99 11.83
C PRO A 14 -10.20 8.51 10.89
N GLU A 15 -11.27 9.28 10.68
CA GLU A 15 -12.34 8.90 9.76
C GLU A 15 -11.87 8.95 8.30
N ILE A 16 -11.20 10.03 7.91
CA ILE A 16 -10.65 10.18 6.56
C ILE A 16 -9.52 9.20 6.32
N HIS A 17 -8.67 8.96 7.32
CA HIS A 17 -7.62 7.94 7.23
C HIS A 17 -8.21 6.53 7.02
N ASN A 18 -9.26 6.18 7.76
CA ASN A 18 -9.97 4.91 7.55
C ASN A 18 -10.63 4.84 6.16
N ASP A 19 -11.19 5.95 5.67
CA ASP A 19 -11.78 6.01 4.34
C ASP A 19 -10.75 5.83 3.22
N PHE A 20 -9.53 6.34 3.39
CA PHE A 20 -8.43 6.08 2.46
C PHE A 20 -8.10 4.59 2.37
N HIS A 21 -7.91 3.92 3.51
CA HIS A 21 -7.67 2.48 3.55
C HIS A 21 -8.84 1.65 3.02
N ARG A 22 -10.09 2.13 3.18
CA ARG A 22 -11.26 1.51 2.53
C ARG A 22 -11.14 1.59 1.01
N VAL A 23 -10.70 2.72 0.46
CA VAL A 23 -10.48 2.85 -0.99
C VAL A 23 -9.35 1.91 -1.45
N GLU A 24 -8.23 1.82 -0.74
CA GLU A 24 -7.16 0.86 -1.05
C GLU A 24 -7.68 -0.59 -1.07
N LEU A 25 -8.51 -0.97 -0.11
CA LEU A 25 -9.11 -2.30 -0.05
C LEU A 25 -10.14 -2.52 -1.17
N GLN A 26 -11.03 -1.57 -1.41
CA GLN A 26 -12.07 -1.66 -2.45
C GLN A 26 -11.46 -1.76 -3.85
N THR A 27 -10.49 -0.91 -4.16
CA THR A 27 -9.77 -0.93 -5.44
C THR A 27 -9.02 -2.24 -5.65
N ALA A 28 -8.40 -2.78 -4.60
CA ALA A 28 -7.73 -4.07 -4.67
C ALA A 28 -8.71 -5.23 -4.91
N LEU A 29 -9.85 -5.25 -4.20
CA LEU A 29 -10.85 -6.32 -4.30
C LEU A 29 -11.62 -6.31 -5.63
N MET A 30 -11.84 -5.13 -6.22
CA MET A 30 -12.67 -4.96 -7.42
C MET A 30 -11.86 -4.95 -8.71
N GLY A 31 -10.64 -4.41 -8.68
CA GLY A 31 -9.80 -4.27 -9.85
C GLY A 31 -8.84 -5.43 -10.04
N ALA A 32 -7.64 -5.29 -9.48
CA ALA A 32 -6.50 -6.14 -9.85
C ALA A 32 -5.48 -6.38 -8.72
N GLY A 33 -5.87 -6.09 -7.49
CA GLY A 33 -5.07 -6.39 -6.30
C GLY A 33 -5.27 -7.83 -5.84
N ARG A 34 -4.29 -8.35 -5.11
CA ARG A 34 -4.36 -9.59 -4.34
C ARG A 34 -4.40 -9.21 -2.87
N VAL A 35 -5.50 -9.57 -2.20
CA VAL A 35 -5.72 -9.27 -0.78
C VAL A 35 -5.54 -10.55 0.03
N PHE A 36 -4.66 -10.53 1.03
CA PHE A 36 -4.40 -11.65 1.92
C PHE A 36 -4.71 -11.26 3.36
N GLY A 37 -5.44 -12.13 4.06
CA GLY A 37 -5.66 -12.03 5.50
C GLY A 37 -4.85 -13.08 6.23
N ALA A 38 -4.18 -12.69 7.31
CA ALA A 38 -3.56 -13.62 8.25
C ALA A 38 -4.47 -13.76 9.47
N PHE A 39 -4.78 -15.00 9.86
CA PHE A 39 -5.67 -15.30 10.97
C PHE A 39 -4.89 -15.98 12.10
N ILE A 40 -5.26 -15.68 13.34
CA ILE A 40 -4.75 -16.34 14.55
C ILE A 40 -5.94 -16.96 15.27
N ASP A 41 -5.83 -18.23 15.63
CA ASP A 41 -6.78 -18.90 16.52
C ASP A 41 -6.60 -18.37 17.96
N ILE A 42 -7.69 -17.86 18.52
CA ILE A 42 -7.78 -17.51 19.94
C ILE A 42 -8.96 -18.28 20.52
N GLU A 43 -8.66 -19.30 21.30
CA GLU A 43 -9.65 -20.12 22.00
C GLU A 43 -10.68 -20.77 21.05
N GLY A 44 -10.22 -21.24 19.89
CA GLY A 44 -11.05 -21.87 18.86
C GLY A 44 -11.77 -20.88 17.95
N VAL A 45 -11.47 -19.58 18.05
CA VAL A 45 -12.04 -18.53 17.20
C VAL A 45 -10.95 -17.89 16.35
N GLU A 46 -11.05 -18.02 15.03
CA GLU A 46 -10.16 -17.33 14.11
C GLU A 46 -10.37 -15.81 14.17
N ARG A 47 -9.29 -15.08 14.44
CA ARG A 47 -9.26 -13.62 14.46
C ARG A 47 -8.37 -13.11 13.35
N LEU A 48 -8.87 -12.16 12.55
CA LEU A 48 -8.06 -11.47 11.56
C LEU A 48 -6.96 -10.68 12.27
N ALA A 49 -5.72 -11.09 12.07
CA ALA A 49 -4.56 -10.54 12.72
C ALA A 49 -3.81 -9.51 11.86
N GLY A 50 -3.93 -9.63 10.53
CA GLY A 50 -3.33 -8.68 9.60
C GLY A 50 -3.83 -8.84 8.17
N ILE A 51 -3.55 -7.85 7.33
CA ILE A 51 -3.90 -7.79 5.92
C ILE A 51 -2.65 -7.39 5.11
N ALA A 52 -2.49 -7.97 3.92
CA ALA A 52 -1.59 -7.45 2.90
C ALA A 52 -2.34 -7.26 1.57
N ILE A 53 -2.02 -6.17 0.87
CA ILE A 53 -2.51 -5.88 -0.48
C ILE A 53 -1.32 -5.80 -1.42
N TRP A 54 -1.30 -6.69 -2.41
CA TRP A 54 -0.29 -6.73 -3.46
C TRP A 54 -0.91 -6.42 -4.81
N TYR A 55 -0.18 -5.73 -5.67
CA TYR A 55 -0.55 -5.60 -7.08
C TYR A 55 0.55 -6.20 -7.92
N GLY A 56 0.15 -6.91 -8.98
CA GLY A 56 1.09 -7.51 -9.93
C GLY A 56 1.48 -6.57 -11.06
N PRO A 57 2.34 -7.06 -11.98
CA PRO A 57 2.75 -6.32 -13.17
C PRO A 57 1.55 -5.79 -13.98
N GLY A 58 1.70 -4.57 -14.48
CA GLY A 58 0.70 -3.86 -15.25
C GLY A 58 -0.44 -3.27 -14.40
N LYS A 59 -0.42 -3.42 -13.08
CA LYS A 59 -1.49 -3.00 -12.18
C LYS A 59 -0.94 -2.14 -11.05
N GLN A 60 -1.70 -1.12 -10.65
CA GLN A 60 -1.37 -0.29 -9.50
C GLN A 60 -2.60 0.33 -8.86
N PHE A 61 -2.42 0.79 -7.62
CA PHE A 61 -3.40 1.65 -6.95
C PHE A 61 -3.45 3.02 -7.64
N LEU A 62 -4.65 3.54 -7.84
CA LEU A 62 -4.91 4.79 -8.57
C LEU A 62 -4.33 4.77 -9.98
N ASP A 63 -4.57 3.69 -10.72
CA ASP A 63 -4.31 3.68 -12.16
C ASP A 63 -5.27 4.64 -12.87
N GLU A 64 -4.73 5.66 -13.52
CA GLU A 64 -5.49 6.65 -14.29
C GLU A 64 -6.27 6.04 -15.47
N ASN A 65 -5.89 4.84 -15.89
CA ASN A 65 -6.54 4.09 -16.97
C ASN A 65 -7.62 3.13 -16.44
N ASP A 66 -7.83 3.06 -15.12
CA ASP A 66 -8.81 2.19 -14.48
C ASP A 66 -10.02 3.02 -13.98
N PRO A 67 -11.12 3.09 -14.76
CA PRO A 67 -12.26 3.92 -14.42
C PRO A 67 -12.96 3.47 -13.13
N GLU A 68 -12.88 2.19 -12.75
CA GLU A 68 -13.48 1.72 -11.49
C GLU A 68 -12.70 2.27 -10.29
N GLN A 69 -11.37 2.23 -10.34
CA GLN A 69 -10.55 2.83 -9.28
C GLN A 69 -10.79 4.34 -9.14
N LEU A 70 -10.94 5.04 -10.28
CA LEU A 70 -11.22 6.47 -10.28
C LEU A 70 -12.55 6.82 -9.60
N VAL A 71 -13.57 5.95 -9.66
CA VAL A 71 -14.84 6.16 -8.95
C VAL A 71 -14.62 6.14 -7.43
N TYR A 72 -13.94 5.11 -6.90
CA TYR A 72 -13.65 5.01 -5.47
C TYR A 72 -12.77 6.18 -5.00
N TRP A 73 -11.75 6.53 -5.78
CA TRP A 73 -10.90 7.68 -5.50
C TRP A 73 -11.68 8.99 -5.49
N THR A 74 -12.56 9.21 -6.48
CA THR A 74 -13.38 10.42 -6.56
C THR A 74 -14.27 10.56 -5.32
N HIS A 75 -14.92 9.47 -4.89
CA HIS A 75 -15.74 9.47 -3.67
C HIS A 75 -14.93 9.83 -2.41
N PHE A 76 -13.71 9.32 -2.26
CA PHE A 76 -12.83 9.70 -1.16
C PHE A 76 -12.36 11.14 -1.27
N SER A 77 -11.87 11.56 -2.44
CA SER A 77 -11.34 12.91 -2.66
C SER A 77 -12.37 14.01 -2.38
N ASN A 78 -13.66 13.71 -2.57
CA ASN A 78 -14.77 14.61 -2.25
C ASN A 78 -14.96 14.86 -0.76
N LYS A 79 -14.46 13.97 0.11
CA LYS A 79 -14.47 14.14 1.58
C LYS A 79 -13.31 15.00 2.09
N LEU A 80 -12.30 15.22 1.25
CA LEU A 80 -11.15 16.07 1.60
C LEU A 80 -11.53 17.54 1.47
N ASP A 81 -11.03 18.35 2.40
CA ASP A 81 -11.08 19.80 2.29
C ASP A 81 -10.28 20.28 1.05
N PRO A 82 -10.56 21.50 0.54
CA PRO A 82 -9.93 22.00 -0.68
C PRO A 82 -8.40 22.05 -0.62
N GLU A 83 -7.82 22.40 0.53
CA GLU A 83 -6.36 22.53 0.70
C GLU A 83 -5.70 21.14 0.63
N THR A 84 -6.26 20.16 1.34
CA THR A 84 -5.79 18.77 1.29
C THR A 84 -5.91 18.18 -0.12
N ARG A 85 -7.02 18.44 -0.83
CA ARG A 85 -7.20 17.96 -2.21
C ARG A 85 -6.19 18.58 -3.17
N GLN A 86 -5.93 19.88 -3.04
CA GLN A 86 -4.92 20.57 -3.84
C GLN A 86 -3.52 20.02 -3.56
N TRP A 87 -3.19 19.78 -2.29
CA TRP A 87 -1.91 19.19 -1.89
C TRP A 87 -1.71 17.79 -2.49
N TRP A 88 -2.75 16.95 -2.52
CA TRP A 88 -2.69 15.64 -3.19
C TRP A 88 -2.31 15.76 -4.66
N LYS A 89 -2.97 16.68 -5.38
CA LYS A 89 -2.77 16.89 -6.82
C LYS A 89 -1.42 17.52 -7.15
N GLU A 90 -1.02 18.54 -6.41
CA GLU A 90 0.15 19.37 -6.77
C GLU A 90 1.45 18.92 -6.10
N VAL A 91 1.36 18.19 -4.98
CA VAL A 91 2.53 17.82 -4.18
C VAL A 91 2.68 16.31 -4.08
N MET A 92 1.70 15.58 -3.54
CA MET A 92 1.88 14.14 -3.29
C MET A 92 2.05 13.32 -4.55
N LEU A 93 1.07 13.36 -5.46
CA LEU A 93 1.11 12.51 -6.66
C LEU A 93 2.37 12.79 -7.50
N PRO A 94 2.76 14.05 -7.79
CA PRO A 94 3.99 14.32 -8.54
C PRO A 94 5.26 13.88 -7.81
N ARG A 95 5.38 14.15 -6.50
CA ARG A 95 6.58 13.76 -5.73
C ARG A 95 6.68 12.25 -5.56
N TYR A 96 5.56 11.56 -5.40
CA TYR A 96 5.50 10.11 -5.35
C TYR A 96 5.95 9.49 -6.67
N SER A 97 5.42 9.98 -7.80
CA SER A 97 5.88 9.55 -9.12
C SER A 97 7.38 9.77 -9.30
N GLN A 98 7.90 10.94 -8.91
CA GLN A 98 9.34 11.22 -8.98
C GLN A 98 10.15 10.29 -8.06
N LEU A 99 9.71 10.05 -6.83
CA LEU A 99 10.36 9.11 -5.90
C LEU A 99 10.47 7.71 -6.51
N THR A 100 9.39 7.23 -7.12
CA THR A 100 9.41 5.91 -7.77
C THR A 100 10.30 5.87 -9.00
N LEU A 101 10.34 6.95 -9.78
CA LEU A 101 11.22 7.10 -10.92
C LEU A 101 12.70 7.10 -10.49
N ASP A 102 13.05 7.89 -9.47
CA ASP A 102 14.42 8.01 -8.97
C ASP A 102 14.90 6.72 -8.30
N GLY A 103 14.01 6.06 -7.54
CA GLY A 103 14.35 4.86 -6.76
C GLY A 103 14.33 3.55 -7.55
N LEU A 104 13.44 3.42 -8.53
CA LEU A 104 13.24 2.16 -9.28
C LEU A 104 13.67 2.26 -10.74
N GLY A 105 13.68 3.46 -11.31
CA GLY A 105 13.90 3.69 -12.75
C GLY A 105 12.59 3.76 -13.54
N GLU A 106 12.68 4.32 -14.74
CA GLU A 106 11.54 4.54 -15.62
C GLU A 106 10.85 3.23 -16.01
N GLY A 107 9.52 3.16 -15.85
CA GLY A 107 8.72 2.01 -16.23
C GLY A 107 8.85 0.77 -15.33
N VAL A 108 9.87 0.70 -14.47
CA VAL A 108 10.18 -0.47 -13.65
C VAL A 108 9.04 -0.82 -12.69
N LYS A 109 8.43 0.19 -12.04
CA LYS A 109 7.32 -0.01 -11.09
C LYS A 109 6.13 -0.75 -11.69
N LYS A 110 5.78 -0.46 -12.95
CA LYS A 110 4.68 -1.16 -13.64
C LYS A 110 5.06 -2.59 -14.03
N GLY A 111 6.35 -2.95 -14.04
CA GLY A 111 6.83 -4.29 -14.38
C GLY A 111 7.01 -5.24 -13.19
N LEU A 112 6.82 -4.79 -11.96
CA LEU A 112 7.08 -5.56 -10.73
C LEU A 112 5.82 -5.80 -9.90
N PHE A 113 5.96 -6.60 -8.85
CA PHE A 113 4.95 -6.71 -7.80
C PHE A 113 5.15 -5.63 -6.73
N HIS A 114 4.12 -4.88 -6.37
CA HIS A 114 4.20 -3.90 -5.28
C HIS A 114 3.29 -4.24 -4.11
N LEU A 115 3.85 -4.19 -2.91
CA LEU A 115 3.13 -4.29 -1.64
C LEU A 115 2.58 -2.90 -1.30
N GLN A 116 1.31 -2.67 -1.59
CA GLN A 116 0.64 -1.39 -1.36
C GLN A 116 0.28 -1.20 0.11
N VAL A 117 -0.29 -2.23 0.75
CA VAL A 117 -0.72 -2.17 2.15
C VAL A 117 -0.17 -3.36 2.91
N LEU A 118 0.40 -3.10 4.07
CA LEU A 118 0.69 -4.10 5.10
C LEU A 118 0.21 -3.58 6.45
N GLY A 119 -0.83 -4.22 6.99
CA GLY A 119 -1.41 -3.89 8.28
C GLY A 119 -1.39 -5.08 9.21
N VAL A 120 -0.93 -4.90 10.44
CA VAL A 120 -1.07 -5.90 11.52
C VAL A 120 -1.80 -5.23 12.67
N HIS A 121 -2.83 -5.90 13.20
CA HIS A 121 -3.55 -5.39 14.35
C HIS A 121 -2.61 -5.31 15.58
N PRO A 122 -2.62 -4.21 16.36
CA PRO A 122 -1.65 -3.97 17.44
C PRO A 122 -1.50 -5.13 18.43
N ASN A 123 -2.61 -5.78 18.82
CA ASN A 123 -2.59 -6.91 19.75
C ASN A 123 -1.83 -8.15 19.24
N PHE A 124 -1.54 -8.22 17.93
CA PHE A 124 -0.83 -9.31 17.29
C PHE A 124 0.53 -8.88 16.71
N HIS A 125 1.00 -7.68 17.07
CA HIS A 125 2.36 -7.25 16.75
C HIS A 125 3.40 -8.18 17.39
N ARG A 126 4.59 -8.23 16.76
CA ARG A 126 5.73 -9.05 17.21
C ARG A 126 5.46 -10.57 17.26
N ARG A 127 4.41 -11.05 16.59
CA ARG A 127 4.07 -12.48 16.46
C ARG A 127 4.33 -13.06 15.06
N GLY A 128 5.11 -12.36 14.23
CA GLY A 128 5.44 -12.81 12.87
C GLY A 128 4.32 -12.65 11.83
N VAL A 129 3.18 -12.05 12.16
CA VAL A 129 2.00 -11.94 11.26
C VAL A 129 2.32 -11.28 9.91
N GLY A 130 2.89 -10.08 9.93
CA GLY A 130 3.20 -9.40 8.65
C GLY A 130 4.35 -10.09 7.89
N ARG A 131 5.27 -10.77 8.59
CA ARG A 131 6.29 -11.60 7.94
C ARG A 131 5.63 -12.76 7.21
N ALA A 132 4.67 -13.44 7.84
CA ALA A 132 3.91 -14.51 7.20
C ALA A 132 3.16 -14.02 5.95
N LEU A 133 2.58 -12.81 5.99
CA LEU A 133 1.91 -12.20 4.84
C LEU A 133 2.87 -11.90 3.67
N ILE A 134 4.09 -11.45 3.97
CA ILE A 134 5.14 -11.22 2.95
C ILE A 134 5.68 -12.55 2.42
N ASP A 135 6.10 -13.44 3.32
CA ASP A 135 6.68 -14.75 3.01
C ASP A 135 5.71 -15.65 2.24
N TYR A 136 4.41 -15.41 2.36
CA TYR A 136 3.41 -16.09 1.53
C TYR A 136 3.55 -15.70 0.04
N MET A 137 3.78 -14.41 -0.25
CA MET A 137 3.82 -13.89 -1.62
C MET A 137 5.20 -13.97 -2.27
N LEU A 138 6.29 -13.76 -1.52
CA LEU A 138 7.64 -13.71 -2.11
C LEU A 138 8.00 -14.97 -2.92
N PRO A 139 7.80 -16.21 -2.44
CA PRO A 139 8.12 -17.40 -3.24
C PRO A 139 7.31 -17.50 -4.54
N GLN A 140 6.07 -16.99 -4.56
CA GLN A 140 5.24 -16.97 -5.76
C GLN A 140 5.72 -15.94 -6.78
N ILE A 141 6.25 -14.82 -6.29
CA ILE A 141 6.85 -13.77 -7.09
C ILE A 141 8.20 -14.24 -7.67
N ASP A 142 9.04 -14.84 -6.82
CA ASP A 142 10.34 -15.40 -7.20
C ASP A 142 10.20 -16.52 -8.26
N ALA A 143 9.18 -17.38 -8.13
CA ALA A 143 8.88 -18.41 -9.11
C ALA A 143 8.52 -17.87 -10.51
N GLN A 144 8.10 -16.60 -10.60
CA GLN A 144 7.85 -15.92 -11.86
C GLN A 144 9.10 -15.19 -12.40
N GLY A 145 10.17 -15.08 -11.62
CA GLY A 145 11.37 -14.33 -11.99
C GLY A 145 11.12 -12.82 -12.07
N ILE A 146 10.12 -12.31 -11.35
CA ILE A 146 9.72 -10.89 -11.35
C ILE A 146 10.14 -10.26 -10.03
N ALA A 147 10.65 -9.03 -10.05
CA ALA A 147 11.01 -8.33 -8.83
C ALA A 147 9.78 -7.90 -8.01
N SER A 148 10.00 -7.51 -6.76
CA SER A 148 9.00 -6.82 -5.95
C SER A 148 9.54 -5.60 -5.22
N CYS A 149 8.65 -4.66 -4.88
CA CYS A 149 8.97 -3.50 -4.07
C CYS A 149 7.94 -3.24 -2.97
N VAL A 150 8.38 -2.51 -1.96
CA VAL A 150 7.53 -1.88 -0.95
C VAL A 150 8.00 -0.45 -0.79
N GLU A 151 7.07 0.45 -0.60
CA GLU A 151 7.33 1.87 -0.38
C GLU A 151 6.84 2.22 1.01
N THR A 152 7.63 2.97 1.77
CA THR A 152 7.24 3.37 3.12
C THR A 152 7.72 4.77 3.42
N ALA A 153 6.87 5.55 4.07
CA ALA A 153 7.23 6.86 4.60
C ALA A 153 7.84 6.78 6.01
N ASN A 154 7.87 5.59 6.61
CA ASN A 154 8.39 5.38 7.96
C ASN A 154 9.70 4.58 7.90
N GLU A 155 10.80 5.23 8.28
CA GLU A 155 12.13 4.65 8.28
C GLU A 155 12.22 3.35 9.11
N ALA A 156 11.46 3.25 10.21
CA ALA A 156 11.41 2.03 11.01
C ALA A 156 10.93 0.80 10.22
N ASN A 157 10.10 1.01 9.20
CA ASN A 157 9.56 -0.05 8.35
C ASN A 157 10.56 -0.50 7.27
N VAL A 158 11.64 0.23 7.01
CA VAL A 158 12.69 -0.19 6.05
C VAL A 158 13.37 -1.48 6.53
N SER A 159 13.54 -1.62 7.84
CA SER A 159 14.11 -2.82 8.47
C SER A 159 13.20 -4.06 8.41
N TYR A 160 11.94 -3.90 7.96
CA TYR A 160 10.97 -4.99 7.86
C TYR A 160 11.30 -6.00 6.75
N ARG A 161 12.26 -5.68 5.87
CA ARG A 161 12.71 -6.58 4.81
C ARG A 161 13.18 -7.90 5.43
N PRO A 162 12.65 -9.06 4.99
CA PRO A 162 13.28 -10.32 5.34
C PRO A 162 14.74 -10.23 4.91
N SER A 163 15.66 -10.60 5.80
CA SER A 163 17.05 -10.88 5.42
C SER A 163 16.99 -11.87 4.25
N LEU A 164 17.42 -11.42 3.06
CA LEU A 164 17.65 -12.33 1.94
C LEU A 164 18.60 -13.43 2.48
N PRO A 165 18.33 -14.72 2.23
CA PRO A 165 19.31 -15.74 2.55
C PRO A 165 20.62 -15.34 1.86
N SER A 166 21.68 -15.19 2.66
CA SER A 166 23.03 -15.02 2.15
C SER A 166 23.36 -16.25 1.31
N GLU A 167 23.74 -16.03 0.05
CA GLU A 167 24.37 -17.04 -0.81
C GLU A 167 25.60 -17.65 -0.12
#